data_AF-A0A818YF94-F1
#
_entry.id   AF-A0A818YF94-F1
#
_cell.length_a   1.000
_cell.length_b   1.000
_cell.length_c   1.000
_cell.angle_alpha   90.00
_cell.angle_beta   90.00
_cell.angle_gamma   90.00
#
_symmetry.space_group_name_H-M   'P 1'
#
loop_
_entity.id
_entity.type
_entity.pdbx_description
1 polymer ?
#
loop_
_entity_poly.entity_id
_entity_poly.type
_entity_poly.pdbx_seq_one_letter_code
_entity_poly.pdbx_strand_id
1 'polypeptide(L)'
;MAWPNSSFMPHAVDISNNFGVIVGFIQNDPQKRVQYSPIIYLLNFLPSNRHPIVVNHYIPFATSGTWQDLLSNSDADTYSAKYDMSISINRYGDVLVGMQHINRVFLFSVNISNPIQLTYISRNTNGRSLGNGKSVAWLDNGNMATILVNTYSLSYQWLSSQIYFYDMQSSIYNSNSTPLSIFPNYHQLLPENFSPIFLNMISSSISLTLMDSSGNLLIFNPTPPGFYPSIPATGSVPFITFPESCPLGMYKNQTGINDCILCPTGTKNSGNATVQCTPCASGAFCPLGSVSETSQSALKIIEQVIAYPKSSDTTIFDEILIQNMFHIGSGHCLLISPLFWTLIVAGLAILVVISMGILKFFIRHHTCTQIRKRVQWIFKKTDLIGEGELWVGGLISFSVVVLVSFAYAFSNAYLKQYPIESSTDFYFACHRSIRNAKFQTHLQTLAVPPPETERKMFDLLNEQSLSLNVDFINTFINCDVVSIQALFGNTWSTIRWSNCQNINSILSLFVPLPYQHISVKITLAQIQTIGALRIGVNGDKHEEDSYKLKKLNV
;
A
#
# COMPACT_ATOMS: atom_id res chain seq x y z
N MET A 1 35.73 -26.97 29.80
CA MET A 1 35.48 -26.70 31.23
C MET A 1 34.15 -27.31 31.59
N ALA A 2 34.14 -28.27 32.51
CA ALA A 2 32.90 -28.78 33.10
C ALA A 2 32.36 -27.68 34.02
N TRP A 3 31.18 -27.15 33.70
CA TRP A 3 30.50 -26.17 34.54
C TRP A 3 29.87 -26.92 35.73
N PRO A 4 30.22 -26.58 36.98
CA PRO A 4 29.62 -27.22 38.15
C PRO A 4 28.18 -26.69 38.31
N ASN A 5 27.22 -27.60 38.34
CA ASN A 5 25.76 -27.40 38.32
C ASN A 5 25.21 -26.96 36.95
N SER A 6 24.38 -27.83 36.36
CA SER A 6 23.76 -27.84 35.03
C SER A 6 22.84 -26.64 34.68
N SER A 7 23.26 -25.42 34.99
CA SER A 7 22.44 -24.21 34.92
C SER A 7 22.58 -23.41 33.63
N PHE A 8 23.61 -23.64 32.81
CA PHE A 8 23.84 -22.95 31.54
C PHE A 8 23.91 -23.94 30.36
N MET A 9 23.12 -23.67 29.32
CA MET A 9 23.01 -24.46 28.09
C MET A 9 23.56 -23.64 26.92
N PRO A 10 24.82 -23.87 26.48
CA PRO A 10 25.41 -23.11 25.39
C PRO A 10 24.80 -23.49 24.05
N HIS A 11 24.52 -22.49 23.21
CA HIS A 11 23.97 -22.68 21.86
C HIS A 11 24.94 -22.24 20.76
N ALA A 12 25.64 -21.12 20.95
CA ALA A 12 26.63 -20.65 19.99
C ALA A 12 27.80 -19.97 20.70
N VAL A 13 28.95 -20.00 20.06
CA VAL A 13 30.18 -19.37 20.52
C VAL A 13 30.93 -18.84 19.31
N ASP A 14 31.49 -17.65 19.44
CA ASP A 14 32.48 -17.13 18.49
C ASP A 14 33.64 -16.49 19.27
N ILE A 15 34.83 -16.58 18.69
CA ILE A 15 36.11 -16.33 19.36
C ILE A 15 36.95 -15.40 18.49
N SER A 16 37.33 -14.27 19.06
CA SER A 16 38.36 -13.38 18.53
C SER A 16 39.70 -13.63 19.24
N ASN A 17 40.75 -12.92 18.85
CA ASN A 17 42.10 -13.12 19.39
C ASN A 17 42.18 -12.89 20.91
N ASN A 18 41.45 -11.89 21.44
CA ASN A 18 41.58 -11.45 22.84
C ASN A 18 40.30 -11.68 23.67
N PHE A 19 39.17 -11.95 23.02
CA PHE A 19 37.88 -12.13 23.67
C PHE A 19 37.00 -13.08 22.89
N GLY A 20 36.00 -13.65 23.55
CA GLY A 20 34.99 -14.49 22.92
C GLY A 20 33.60 -14.13 23.43
N VAL A 21 32.59 -14.48 22.66
CA VAL A 21 31.19 -14.32 23.06
C VAL A 21 30.53 -15.69 23.01
N ILE A 22 29.84 -16.04 24.08
CA ILE A 22 29.07 -17.28 24.18
C ILE A 22 27.63 -16.94 24.52
N VAL A 23 26.69 -17.57 23.84
CA VAL A 23 25.25 -17.38 24.04
C VAL A 23 24.59 -18.70 24.34
N GLY A 24 23.53 -18.64 25.13
CA GLY A 24 22.78 -19.82 25.52
C GLY A 24 21.64 -19.48 26.44
N PHE A 25 21.13 -20.49 27.14
CA PHE A 25 20.09 -20.32 28.15
C PHE A 25 20.64 -20.55 29.55
N ILE A 26 20.17 -19.76 30.50
CA ILE A 26 20.36 -20.00 31.93
C ILE A 26 19.04 -20.44 32.56
N GLN A 27 19.11 -21.44 33.44
CA GLN A 27 17.97 -21.91 34.21
C GLN A 27 17.57 -20.82 35.24
N ASN A 28 16.30 -20.43 35.22
CA ASN A 28 15.71 -19.53 36.18
C ASN A 28 15.32 -20.28 37.46
N ASP A 29 15.04 -19.52 38.52
CA ASP A 29 14.43 -20.05 39.74
C ASP A 29 13.15 -20.86 39.40
N PRO A 30 12.97 -22.08 39.93
CA PRO A 30 11.80 -22.91 39.70
C PRO A 30 10.45 -22.23 40.05
N GLN A 31 10.45 -21.15 40.83
CA GLN A 31 9.26 -20.36 41.13
C GLN A 31 8.84 -19.39 40.01
N LYS A 32 9.69 -19.15 39.00
CA LYS A 32 9.35 -18.28 37.85
C LYS A 32 8.55 -19.05 36.79
N ARG A 33 7.58 -18.37 36.16
CA ARG A 33 6.77 -18.95 35.05
C ARG A 33 7.61 -19.37 33.84
N VAL A 34 8.74 -18.72 33.60
CA VAL A 34 9.66 -19.05 32.51
C VAL A 34 10.84 -19.81 33.11
N GLN A 35 11.04 -21.06 32.71
CA GLN A 35 12.09 -21.93 33.26
C GLN A 35 13.51 -21.54 32.80
N TYR A 36 13.66 -20.99 31.59
CA TYR A 36 14.96 -20.63 31.01
C TYR A 36 14.95 -19.23 30.41
N SER A 37 16.00 -18.46 30.66
CA SER A 37 16.23 -17.12 30.08
C SER A 37 17.41 -17.14 29.11
N PRO A 38 17.32 -16.49 27.94
CA PRO A 38 18.48 -16.33 27.07
C PRO A 38 19.50 -15.41 27.73
N ILE A 39 20.79 -15.69 27.50
CA ILE A 39 21.89 -14.90 28.04
C ILE A 39 23.06 -14.86 27.05
N ILE A 40 23.75 -13.72 27.02
CA ILE A 40 24.95 -13.46 26.24
C ILE A 40 26.07 -13.20 27.24
N TYR A 41 27.18 -13.92 27.16
CA TYR A 41 28.36 -13.73 27.99
C TYR A 41 29.54 -13.24 27.15
N LEU A 42 30.25 -12.24 27.67
CA LEU A 42 31.53 -11.81 27.14
C LEU A 42 32.65 -12.49 27.95
N LEU A 43 33.54 -13.18 27.25
CA LEU A 43 34.72 -13.84 27.78
C LEU A 43 35.96 -13.04 27.42
N ASN A 44 36.86 -12.84 28.38
CA ASN A 44 38.16 -12.22 28.13
C ASN A 44 39.27 -13.27 28.25
N PHE A 45 40.17 -13.30 27.27
CA PHE A 45 41.35 -14.17 27.21
C PHE A 45 42.62 -13.37 27.53
N LEU A 46 42.76 -12.90 28.78
CA LEU A 46 43.99 -12.24 29.20
C LEU A 46 45.17 -13.23 29.15
N PRO A 47 46.32 -12.88 28.54
CA PRO A 47 47.49 -13.76 28.50
C PRO A 47 48.01 -14.19 29.88
N SER A 48 47.73 -13.39 30.91
CA SER A 48 48.08 -13.66 32.30
C SER A 48 47.18 -14.70 32.97
N ASN A 49 45.98 -14.97 32.44
CA ASN A 49 45.03 -15.90 33.01
C ASN A 49 45.12 -17.25 32.30
N ARG A 50 45.21 -18.35 33.08
CA ARG A 50 45.19 -19.72 32.52
C ARG A 50 43.82 -20.14 31.98
N HIS A 51 42.78 -19.36 32.26
CA HIS A 51 41.39 -19.69 31.99
C HIS A 51 40.62 -18.45 31.52
N PRO A 52 39.72 -18.57 30.52
CA PRO A 52 38.77 -17.52 30.18
C PRO A 52 37.91 -17.10 31.39
N ILE A 53 37.68 -15.80 31.53
CA ILE A 53 36.84 -15.23 32.58
C ILE A 53 35.65 -14.53 31.93
N VAL A 54 34.45 -14.76 32.47
CA VAL A 54 33.26 -13.98 32.13
C VAL A 54 33.41 -12.58 32.72
N VAL A 55 33.48 -11.56 31.87
CA VAL A 55 33.69 -10.16 32.28
C VAL A 55 32.42 -9.32 32.17
N ASN A 56 31.46 -9.75 31.34
CA ASN A 56 30.19 -9.06 31.15
C ASN A 56 29.10 -10.05 30.75
N HIS A 57 27.84 -9.67 30.93
CA HIS A 57 26.70 -10.42 30.46
C HIS A 57 25.54 -9.50 30.07
N TYR A 58 24.70 -9.98 29.16
CA TYR A 58 23.48 -9.32 28.74
C TYR A 58 22.33 -10.33 28.70
N ILE A 59 21.21 -9.99 29.33
CA ILE A 59 19.99 -10.80 29.33
C ILE A 59 18.95 -10.08 28.46
N PRO A 60 18.62 -10.62 27.28
CA PRO A 60 17.58 -10.05 26.44
C PRO A 60 16.20 -10.18 27.09
N PHE A 61 15.41 -9.11 27.01
CA PHE A 61 14.00 -9.15 27.41
C PHE A 61 13.12 -9.62 26.25
N ALA A 62 12.24 -10.58 26.52
CA ALA A 62 11.14 -10.94 25.61
C ALA A 62 10.25 -9.71 25.33
N THR A 63 9.69 -9.61 24.12
CA THR A 63 8.74 -8.54 23.79
C THR A 63 7.33 -8.98 24.16
N SER A 64 6.44 -8.04 24.47
CA SER A 64 5.02 -8.35 24.40
C SER A 64 4.58 -8.32 22.93
N GLY A 65 4.03 -9.43 22.43
CA GLY A 65 3.25 -9.43 21.18
C GLY A 65 3.91 -9.97 19.91
N THR A 66 5.03 -10.71 19.99
CA THR A 66 5.38 -11.69 18.94
C THR A 66 4.81 -13.05 19.34
N TRP A 67 4.40 -13.88 18.38
CA TRP A 67 3.90 -15.22 18.73
C TRP A 67 5.05 -16.16 19.13
N GLN A 68 6.30 -15.84 18.77
CA GLN A 68 7.47 -16.57 19.25
C GLN A 68 7.74 -16.30 20.75
N ASP A 69 7.34 -15.13 21.28
CA ASP A 69 7.33 -14.86 22.73
C ASP A 69 6.30 -15.71 23.51
N LEU A 70 5.37 -16.41 22.82
CA LEU A 70 4.43 -17.36 23.43
C LEU A 70 4.99 -18.79 23.50
N LEU A 71 6.15 -19.05 22.89
CA LEU A 71 6.78 -20.35 22.97
C LEU A 71 7.24 -20.56 24.43
N SER A 72 6.73 -21.61 25.08
CA SER A 72 7.27 -22.00 26.37
C SER A 72 8.72 -22.40 26.15
N ASN A 73 9.65 -21.81 26.90
CA ASN A 73 11.05 -22.27 26.92
C ASN A 73 11.19 -23.60 27.71
N SER A 74 10.09 -24.33 27.93
CA SER A 74 10.04 -25.57 28.72
C SER A 74 10.92 -26.67 28.15
N ASP A 75 11.16 -26.65 26.83
CA ASP A 75 11.90 -27.70 26.13
C ASP A 75 13.27 -27.17 25.65
N ALA A 76 13.76 -26.04 26.18
CA ALA A 76 15.04 -25.46 25.79
C ALA A 76 16.24 -26.37 26.11
N ASP A 77 16.03 -27.34 27.00
CA ASP A 77 16.96 -28.42 27.34
C ASP A 77 17.02 -29.54 26.30
N THR A 78 16.07 -29.58 25.36
CA THR A 78 16.07 -30.50 24.22
C THR A 78 16.44 -29.77 22.93
N TYR A 79 17.20 -30.43 22.05
CA TYR A 79 17.56 -29.83 20.77
C TYR A 79 16.30 -29.56 19.94
N SER A 80 16.11 -28.29 19.61
CA SER A 80 15.06 -27.85 18.70
C SER A 80 15.53 -26.63 17.94
N ALA A 81 15.38 -26.66 16.62
CA ALA A 81 15.73 -25.55 15.74
C ALA A 81 15.06 -24.22 16.14
N LYS A 82 13.96 -24.28 16.92
CA LYS A 82 13.27 -23.11 17.46
C LYS A 82 14.15 -22.23 18.36
N TYR A 83 15.07 -22.86 19.09
CA TYR A 83 15.94 -22.19 20.07
C TYR A 83 17.35 -21.94 19.54
N ASP A 84 17.60 -22.15 18.24
CA ASP A 84 18.88 -21.85 17.64
C ASP A 84 19.26 -20.39 17.89
N MET A 85 20.50 -20.21 18.32
CA MET A 85 21.16 -18.91 18.43
C MET A 85 22.39 -18.93 17.55
N SER A 86 22.81 -17.75 17.10
CA SER A 86 24.01 -17.60 16.29
C SER A 86 24.80 -16.38 16.73
N ILE A 87 26.12 -16.43 16.53
CA ILE A 87 27.04 -15.35 16.86
C ILE A 87 28.01 -15.18 15.70
N SER A 88 28.35 -13.94 15.36
CA SER A 88 29.50 -13.63 14.52
C SER A 88 30.19 -12.35 14.98
N ILE A 89 31.52 -12.39 15.11
CA ILE A 89 32.38 -11.28 15.52
C ILE A 89 33.14 -10.77 14.30
N ASN A 90 33.08 -9.46 14.03
CA ASN A 90 33.89 -8.86 12.98
C ASN A 90 35.30 -8.50 13.48
N ARG A 91 36.20 -8.15 12.55
CA ARG A 91 37.57 -7.72 12.87
C ARG A 91 37.67 -6.42 13.67
N TYR A 92 36.60 -5.64 13.76
CA TYR A 92 36.53 -4.34 14.44
C TYR A 92 35.95 -4.44 15.86
N GLY A 93 35.49 -5.63 16.28
CA GLY A 93 34.95 -5.88 17.60
C GLY A 93 33.42 -5.76 17.68
N ASP A 94 32.73 -5.60 16.55
CA ASP A 94 31.27 -5.65 16.50
C ASP A 94 30.79 -7.10 16.47
N VAL A 95 29.72 -7.36 17.20
CA VAL A 95 29.20 -8.70 17.44
C VAL A 95 27.73 -8.74 17.04
N LEU A 96 27.41 -9.61 16.09
CA LEU A 96 26.05 -9.97 15.76
C LEU A 96 25.64 -11.16 16.59
N VAL A 97 24.46 -11.06 17.21
CA VAL A 97 23.85 -12.18 17.94
C VAL A 97 22.44 -12.39 17.42
N GLY A 98 22.21 -13.49 16.73
CA GLY A 98 20.91 -13.90 16.24
C GLY A 98 20.21 -14.82 17.24
N MET A 99 18.92 -14.57 17.49
CA MET A 99 18.08 -15.37 18.38
C MET A 99 16.71 -15.59 17.73
N GLN A 100 16.53 -16.78 17.16
CA GLN A 100 15.34 -17.09 16.36
C GLN A 100 14.04 -17.14 17.19
N HIS A 101 14.10 -17.68 18.41
CA HIS A 101 12.96 -17.79 19.33
C HIS A 101 12.38 -16.43 19.81
N ILE A 102 13.15 -15.34 19.73
CA ILE A 102 12.64 -13.97 19.98
C ILE A 102 12.66 -13.11 18.72
N ASN A 103 12.90 -13.74 17.55
CA ASN A 103 12.89 -13.15 16.22
C ASN A 103 13.75 -11.87 16.11
N ARG A 104 14.99 -11.93 16.63
CA ARG A 104 15.86 -10.76 16.77
C ARG A 104 17.29 -11.05 16.37
N VAL A 105 17.91 -10.02 15.79
CA VAL A 105 19.36 -9.93 15.68
C VAL A 105 19.82 -8.68 16.42
N PHE A 106 20.73 -8.87 17.36
CA PHE A 106 21.34 -7.80 18.15
C PHE A 106 22.69 -7.44 17.56
N LEU A 107 23.01 -6.15 17.60
CA LEU A 107 24.33 -5.61 17.29
C LEU A 107 24.94 -5.05 18.57
N PHE A 108 26.09 -5.61 18.95
CA PHE A 108 26.92 -5.13 20.05
C PHE A 108 28.27 -4.68 19.52
N SER A 109 29.00 -3.92 20.34
CA SER A 109 30.40 -3.59 20.10
C SER A 109 31.25 -3.80 21.34
N VAL A 110 32.44 -4.36 21.14
CA VAL A 110 33.43 -4.68 22.16
C VAL A 110 34.72 -3.97 21.80
N ASN A 111 35.31 -3.27 22.77
CA ASN A 111 36.63 -2.67 22.59
C ASN A 111 37.69 -3.78 22.58
N ILE A 112 38.28 -4.05 21.41
CA ILE A 112 39.28 -5.12 21.22
C ILE A 112 40.51 -4.94 22.13
N SER A 113 40.92 -3.70 22.38
CA SER A 113 42.09 -3.39 23.21
C SER A 113 41.82 -3.63 24.69
N ASN A 114 40.55 -3.52 25.12
CA ASN A 114 40.14 -3.73 26.49
C ASN A 114 38.73 -4.35 26.57
N PRO A 115 38.59 -5.66 26.32
CA PRO A 115 37.30 -6.31 26.19
C PRO A 115 36.70 -6.61 27.57
N ILE A 116 36.20 -5.58 28.25
CA ILE A 116 35.56 -5.67 29.57
C ILE A 116 34.04 -5.49 29.47
N GLN A 117 33.57 -4.76 28.46
CA GLN A 117 32.17 -4.39 28.33
C GLN A 117 31.60 -4.76 26.97
N LEU A 118 30.42 -5.40 27.00
CA LEU A 118 29.60 -5.65 25.83
C LEU A 118 28.62 -4.48 25.64
N THR A 119 28.91 -3.59 24.70
CA THR A 119 28.11 -2.37 24.49
C THR A 119 26.98 -2.66 23.50
N TYR A 120 25.72 -2.52 23.92
CA TYR A 120 24.57 -2.64 23.02
C TYR A 120 24.49 -1.43 22.08
N ILE A 121 24.45 -1.67 20.77
CA ILE A 121 24.26 -0.62 19.76
C ILE A 121 22.79 -0.58 19.34
N SER A 122 22.28 -1.70 18.82
CA SER A 122 20.97 -1.75 18.18
C SER A 122 20.44 -3.17 18.04
N ARG A 123 19.20 -3.28 17.55
CA ARG A 123 18.55 -4.55 17.23
C ARG A 123 17.66 -4.42 16.01
N ASN A 124 17.50 -5.52 15.29
CA ASN A 124 16.54 -5.67 14.20
C ASN A 124 15.55 -6.79 14.54
N THR A 125 14.27 -6.50 14.30
CA THR A 125 13.14 -7.41 14.50
C THR A 125 12.37 -7.55 13.20
N ASN A 126 12.10 -8.77 12.74
CA ASN A 126 11.46 -8.98 11.44
C ASN A 126 10.04 -9.55 11.58
N GLY A 127 9.06 -8.67 11.83
CA GLY A 127 7.63 -8.99 11.80
C GLY A 127 7.21 -10.14 12.73
N ARG A 128 6.07 -10.79 12.39
CA ARG A 128 5.55 -11.93 13.15
C ARG A 128 5.92 -13.26 12.48
N SER A 129 5.66 -13.49 11.19
CA SER A 129 5.76 -14.82 10.55
C SER A 129 7.16 -15.29 10.11
N LEU A 130 8.21 -14.53 10.41
CA LEU A 130 9.59 -14.85 10.03
C LEU A 130 10.40 -15.17 11.29
N GLY A 131 11.29 -16.17 11.22
CA GLY A 131 12.26 -16.46 12.27
C GLY A 131 13.62 -15.89 11.89
N ASN A 132 13.92 -14.70 12.38
CA ASN A 132 15.13 -13.93 12.09
C ASN A 132 16.30 -14.37 12.98
N GLY A 133 17.51 -14.45 12.40
CA GLY A 133 18.74 -14.66 13.17
C GLY A 133 19.06 -16.11 13.51
N LYS A 134 18.61 -17.09 12.71
CA LYS A 134 19.03 -18.49 12.89
C LYS A 134 20.54 -18.65 12.75
N SER A 135 21.09 -17.98 11.74
CA SER A 135 22.52 -17.89 11.49
C SER A 135 22.84 -16.44 11.11
N VAL A 136 23.95 -15.93 11.61
CA VAL A 136 24.44 -14.57 11.33
C VAL A 136 25.91 -14.66 10.98
N ALA A 137 26.36 -13.82 10.05
CA ALA A 137 27.72 -13.85 9.54
C ALA A 137 28.14 -12.47 9.04
N TRP A 138 29.40 -12.12 9.25
CA TRP A 138 30.02 -10.93 8.68
C TRP A 138 30.68 -11.21 7.34
N LEU A 139 30.59 -10.26 6.41
CA LEU A 139 31.22 -10.29 5.09
C LEU A 139 31.88 -8.95 4.79
N ASP A 140 32.63 -8.92 3.69
CA ASP A 140 33.39 -7.75 3.22
C ASP A 140 34.24 -7.14 4.33
N ASN A 141 35.05 -8.00 4.95
CA ASN A 141 35.91 -7.61 6.08
C ASN A 141 35.16 -6.92 7.24
N GLY A 142 33.88 -7.21 7.44
CA GLY A 142 33.08 -6.67 8.54
C GLY A 142 32.17 -5.49 8.18
N ASN A 143 32.08 -5.12 6.91
CA ASN A 143 31.22 -4.02 6.45
C ASN A 143 29.80 -4.46 6.08
N MET A 144 29.61 -5.76 5.80
CA MET A 144 28.31 -6.32 5.47
C MET A 144 27.92 -7.40 6.47
N ALA A 145 26.64 -7.45 6.81
CA ALA A 145 26.08 -8.52 7.61
C ALA A 145 25.13 -9.39 6.78
N THR A 146 25.19 -10.68 7.03
CA THR A 146 24.30 -11.67 6.42
C THR A 146 23.51 -12.38 7.48
N ILE A 147 22.21 -12.51 7.23
CA ILE A 147 21.27 -13.00 8.22
C ILE A 147 20.37 -14.03 7.57
N LEU A 148 20.37 -15.23 8.15
CA LEU A 148 19.47 -16.30 7.76
C LEU A 148 18.10 -16.08 8.42
N VAL A 149 17.09 -15.95 7.58
CA VAL A 149 15.69 -15.76 7.94
C VAL A 149 14.90 -16.96 7.46
N ASN A 150 14.17 -17.60 8.37
CA ASN A 150 13.32 -18.74 8.03
C ASN A 150 11.85 -18.34 7.99
N THR A 151 11.10 -19.01 7.13
CA THR A 151 9.63 -18.97 7.12
C THR A 151 9.10 -20.21 7.83
N TYR A 152 8.13 -20.01 8.72
CA TYR A 152 7.46 -21.09 9.45
C TYR A 152 5.98 -21.13 9.11
N SER A 153 5.41 -22.34 9.08
CA SER A 153 3.96 -22.54 9.06
C SER A 153 3.33 -22.12 10.40
N LEU A 154 2.00 -22.02 10.43
CA LEU A 154 1.24 -21.83 11.67
C LEU A 154 1.43 -22.98 12.68
N SER A 155 1.86 -24.16 12.21
CA SER A 155 2.20 -25.33 13.02
C SER A 155 3.68 -25.44 13.37
N TYR A 156 4.46 -24.36 13.18
CA TYR A 156 5.91 -24.31 13.42
C TYR A 156 6.75 -25.26 12.56
N GLN A 157 6.27 -25.60 11.36
CA GLN A 157 7.07 -26.36 10.39
C GLN A 157 7.87 -25.40 9.53
N TRP A 158 9.17 -25.65 9.43
CA TRP A 158 10.08 -24.85 8.61
C TRP A 158 9.80 -25.11 7.13
N LEU A 159 9.36 -24.08 6.41
CA LEU A 159 8.94 -24.19 5.01
C LEU A 159 10.03 -23.76 4.03
N SER A 160 10.68 -22.61 4.29
CA SER A 160 11.75 -22.10 3.45
C SER A 160 12.70 -21.18 4.22
N SER A 161 13.82 -20.84 3.57
CA SER A 161 14.87 -19.98 4.09
C SER A 161 15.24 -18.92 3.08
N GLN A 162 15.62 -17.76 3.61
CA GLN A 162 16.13 -16.62 2.85
C GLN A 162 17.31 -16.01 3.59
N ILE A 163 18.22 -15.38 2.85
CA ILE A 163 19.41 -14.73 3.36
C ILE A 163 19.34 -13.27 3.01
N TYR A 164 19.45 -12.44 4.03
CA TYR A 164 19.34 -11.00 3.91
C TYR A 164 20.73 -10.41 4.04
N PHE A 165 21.13 -9.62 3.05
CA PHE A 165 22.40 -8.90 3.04
C PHE A 165 22.15 -7.45 3.49
N TYR A 166 22.84 -7.01 4.54
CA TYR A 166 22.73 -5.65 5.07
C TYR A 166 24.07 -4.92 4.94
N ASP A 167 24.00 -3.69 4.46
CA ASP A 167 25.11 -2.74 4.55
C ASP A 167 25.15 -2.14 5.96
N MET A 168 26.30 -2.27 6.62
CA MET A 168 26.51 -1.76 7.98
C MET A 168 27.22 -0.39 8.00
N GLN A 169 27.62 0.16 6.85
CA GLN A 169 28.30 1.45 6.74
C GLN A 169 27.34 2.64 6.59
N SER A 170 26.21 2.47 5.90
CA SER A 170 25.35 3.57 5.49
C SER A 170 24.27 3.97 6.50
N SER A 171 23.93 3.11 7.48
CA SER A 171 22.92 3.40 8.50
C SER A 171 23.09 2.59 9.78
N ILE A 172 22.54 3.07 10.90
CA ILE A 172 22.45 2.28 12.13
C ILE A 172 21.51 1.12 11.86
N TYR A 173 22.04 -0.10 11.81
CA TYR A 173 21.26 -1.33 11.64
C TYR A 173 20.15 -1.43 12.68
N ASN A 174 18.90 -1.35 12.25
CA ASN A 174 17.73 -1.39 13.14
C ASN A 174 16.53 -2.03 12.41
N SER A 175 15.36 -2.09 13.06
CA SER A 175 14.16 -2.70 12.49
C SER A 175 13.58 -1.99 11.26
N ASN A 176 14.00 -0.76 10.95
CA ASN A 176 13.63 -0.02 9.74
C ASN A 176 14.66 -0.17 8.61
N SER A 177 15.79 -0.85 8.87
CA SER A 177 16.83 -1.07 7.85
C SER A 177 16.32 -1.99 6.75
N THR A 178 16.53 -1.58 5.50
CA THR A 178 16.24 -2.38 4.31
C THR A 178 17.47 -3.18 3.89
N PRO A 179 17.32 -4.48 3.54
CA PRO A 179 18.45 -5.26 3.03
C PRO A 179 18.89 -4.73 1.65
N LEU A 180 20.19 -4.79 1.37
CA LEU A 180 20.77 -4.53 0.04
C LEU A 180 20.24 -5.51 -1.01
N SER A 181 20.18 -6.79 -0.63
CA SER A 181 19.68 -7.87 -1.48
C SER A 181 19.20 -9.03 -0.60
N ILE A 182 18.40 -9.93 -1.19
CA ILE A 182 17.88 -11.13 -0.55
C ILE A 182 18.20 -12.32 -1.46
N PHE A 183 18.59 -13.45 -0.90
CA PHE A 183 18.80 -14.71 -1.62
C PHE A 183 17.90 -15.82 -1.03
N PRO A 184 17.26 -16.70 -1.82
CA PRO A 184 17.18 -16.67 -3.28
C PRO A 184 16.34 -15.50 -3.79
N ASN A 185 16.66 -15.05 -5.01
CA ASN A 185 15.93 -14.03 -5.73
C ASN A 185 15.75 -14.44 -7.19
N TYR A 186 15.21 -13.55 -8.01
CA TYR A 186 14.86 -13.84 -9.40
C TYR A 186 16.08 -14.05 -10.33
N HIS A 187 17.25 -13.50 -10.00
CA HIS A 187 18.51 -13.78 -10.72
C HIS A 187 19.26 -14.97 -10.16
N GLN A 188 19.17 -15.16 -8.85
CA GLN A 188 19.90 -16.15 -8.08
C GLN A 188 18.90 -17.18 -7.56
N LEU A 189 18.45 -18.03 -8.49
CA LEU A 189 17.56 -19.15 -8.20
C LEU A 189 18.30 -20.27 -7.48
N LEU A 190 17.56 -21.09 -6.75
CA LEU A 190 18.10 -22.31 -6.17
C LEU A 190 18.38 -23.36 -7.27
N PRO A 191 19.51 -24.08 -7.21
CA PRO A 191 19.74 -25.25 -8.06
C PRO A 191 18.63 -26.28 -7.89
N GLU A 192 18.32 -27.07 -8.92
CA GLU A 192 17.17 -28.00 -8.92
C GLU A 192 17.19 -29.01 -7.76
N ASN A 193 18.38 -29.44 -7.35
CA ASN A 193 18.58 -30.42 -6.27
C ASN A 193 18.82 -29.77 -4.89
N PHE A 194 18.80 -28.44 -4.79
CA PHE A 194 19.08 -27.71 -3.55
C PHE A 194 17.77 -27.43 -2.80
N SER A 195 17.69 -27.86 -1.55
CA SER A 195 16.51 -27.69 -0.71
C SER A 195 16.28 -26.21 -0.37
N PRO A 196 15.02 -25.74 -0.33
CA PRO A 196 14.69 -24.39 0.10
C PRO A 196 14.90 -24.14 1.60
N ILE A 197 15.31 -25.16 2.36
CA ILE A 197 15.53 -25.12 3.81
C ILE A 197 17.04 -25.08 4.07
N PHE A 198 17.56 -23.96 4.60
CA PHE A 198 19.01 -23.79 4.83
C PHE A 198 19.38 -24.05 6.28
N LEU A 199 20.17 -25.10 6.55
CA LEU A 199 20.58 -25.47 7.90
C LEU A 199 21.51 -24.44 8.53
N ASN A 200 22.52 -23.99 7.79
CA ASN A 200 23.53 -23.08 8.32
C ASN A 200 24.20 -22.25 7.23
N MET A 201 24.80 -21.14 7.66
CA MET A 201 25.65 -20.28 6.86
C MET A 201 27.02 -20.16 7.52
N ILE A 202 28.07 -20.25 6.73
CA ILE A 202 29.44 -20.07 7.19
C ILE A 202 30.09 -19.03 6.28
N SER A 203 30.66 -17.99 6.86
CA SER A 203 31.34 -16.94 6.13
C SER A 203 32.85 -17.01 6.30
N SER A 204 33.56 -16.58 5.26
CA SER A 204 34.92 -16.08 5.36
C SER A 204 34.91 -14.55 5.23
N SER A 205 36.08 -13.92 5.13
CA SER A 205 36.16 -12.47 4.91
C SER A 205 35.45 -12.00 3.64
N ILE A 206 35.33 -12.85 2.62
CA ILE A 206 34.83 -12.48 1.28
C ILE A 206 33.89 -13.52 0.63
N SER A 207 33.77 -14.73 1.18
CA SER A 207 32.92 -15.80 0.63
C SER A 207 31.89 -16.26 1.66
N LEU A 208 30.79 -16.83 1.17
CA LEU A 208 29.73 -17.39 2.00
C LEU A 208 29.42 -18.81 1.52
N THR A 209 29.33 -19.75 2.45
CA THR A 209 28.94 -21.13 2.18
C THR A 209 27.61 -21.41 2.86
N LEU A 210 26.68 -21.99 2.12
CA LEU A 210 25.37 -22.40 2.59
C LEU A 210 25.26 -23.91 2.58
N MET A 211 24.63 -24.45 3.61
CA MET A 211 24.28 -25.86 3.69
C MET A 211 22.77 -26.00 3.76
N ASP A 212 22.19 -26.82 2.88
CA ASP A 212 20.76 -27.11 2.89
C ASP A 212 20.40 -28.31 3.78
N SER A 213 19.10 -28.58 3.94
CA SER A 213 18.61 -29.72 4.72
C SER A 213 18.96 -31.10 4.15
N SER A 214 19.34 -31.17 2.87
CA SER A 214 19.73 -32.40 2.18
C SER A 214 21.24 -32.66 2.27
N GLY A 215 22.00 -31.75 2.88
CA GLY A 215 23.46 -31.84 2.98
C GLY A 215 24.20 -31.29 1.76
N ASN A 216 23.52 -30.62 0.83
CA ASN A 216 24.16 -29.97 -0.30
C ASN A 216 24.81 -28.65 0.14
N LEU A 217 25.90 -28.30 -0.55
CA LEU A 217 26.68 -27.09 -0.31
C LEU A 217 26.59 -26.14 -1.50
N LEU A 218 26.37 -24.85 -1.22
CA LEU A 218 26.43 -23.76 -2.19
C LEU A 218 27.44 -22.71 -1.70
N ILE A 219 28.45 -22.43 -2.52
CA ILE A 219 29.55 -21.52 -2.21
C ILE A 219 29.44 -20.28 -3.09
N PHE A 220 29.28 -19.13 -2.44
CA PHE A 220 29.31 -17.81 -3.06
C PHE A 220 30.74 -17.29 -3.09
N ASN A 221 31.25 -17.13 -4.31
CA ASN A 221 32.49 -16.42 -4.57
C ASN A 221 32.22 -14.92 -4.79
N PRO A 222 33.07 -14.04 -4.27
CA PRO A 222 32.92 -12.60 -4.48
C PRO A 222 33.10 -12.27 -5.96
N THR A 223 32.23 -11.42 -6.47
CA THR A 223 32.29 -10.92 -7.84
C THR A 223 32.74 -9.46 -7.86
N PRO A 224 33.47 -9.03 -8.90
CA PRO A 224 33.89 -7.64 -9.03
C PRO A 224 32.69 -6.70 -9.23
N PRO A 225 32.88 -5.38 -9.08
CA PRO A 225 31.87 -4.38 -9.43
C PRO A 225 31.34 -4.60 -10.84
N GLY A 226 30.03 -4.41 -11.02
CA GLY A 226 29.33 -4.67 -12.27
C GLY A 226 28.86 -6.12 -12.49
N PHE A 227 29.23 -7.06 -11.61
CA PHE A 227 28.86 -8.48 -11.74
C PHE A 227 28.19 -9.00 -10.46
N TYR A 228 27.16 -9.86 -10.58
CA TYR A 228 26.59 -10.62 -9.46
C TYR A 228 27.03 -12.08 -9.50
N PRO A 229 27.01 -12.80 -8.36
CA PRO A 229 27.31 -14.22 -8.34
C PRO A 229 26.10 -15.03 -8.83
N SER A 230 26.17 -15.48 -10.08
CA SER A 230 25.17 -16.36 -10.68
C SER A 230 25.36 -17.80 -10.23
N ILE A 231 24.25 -18.53 -10.13
CA ILE A 231 24.21 -19.88 -9.58
C ILE A 231 23.96 -20.87 -10.72
N PRO A 232 24.78 -21.93 -10.85
CA PRO A 232 24.52 -22.97 -11.83
C PRO A 232 23.22 -23.72 -11.49
N ALA A 233 22.29 -23.78 -12.46
CA ALA A 233 21.00 -24.44 -12.27
C ALA A 233 21.14 -25.97 -12.05
N THR A 234 22.13 -26.57 -12.72
CA THR A 234 22.46 -27.99 -12.65
C THR A 234 23.96 -28.17 -12.41
N GLY A 235 24.34 -29.27 -11.77
CA GLY A 235 25.74 -29.55 -11.47
C GLY A 235 25.93 -30.54 -10.32
N SER A 236 27.19 -30.86 -10.05
CA SER A 236 27.59 -31.68 -8.90
C SER A 236 27.92 -30.79 -7.71
N VAL A 237 27.56 -31.24 -6.50
CA VAL A 237 27.86 -30.55 -5.23
C VAL A 237 29.38 -30.58 -4.98
N PRO A 238 30.01 -29.48 -4.48
CA PRO A 238 29.41 -28.20 -4.12
C PRO A 238 29.05 -27.34 -5.34
N PHE A 239 27.90 -26.67 -5.29
CA PHE A 239 27.56 -25.64 -6.26
C PHE A 239 28.43 -24.40 -5.99
N ILE A 240 29.08 -23.87 -7.01
CA ILE A 240 29.96 -22.70 -6.87
C ILE A 240 29.46 -21.61 -7.81
N THR A 241 29.30 -20.40 -7.28
CA THR A 241 28.83 -19.27 -8.09
C THR A 241 29.91 -18.77 -9.05
N PHE A 242 29.48 -18.25 -10.20
CA PHE A 242 30.34 -17.62 -11.19
C PHE A 242 29.87 -16.18 -11.48
N PRO A 243 30.76 -15.27 -11.92
CA PRO A 243 30.37 -13.88 -12.17
C PRO A 243 29.50 -13.77 -13.42
N GLU A 244 28.36 -13.09 -13.30
CA GLU A 244 27.49 -12.71 -14.42
C GLU A 244 27.24 -11.21 -14.39
N SER A 245 27.20 -10.57 -15.56
CA SER A 245 27.04 -9.12 -15.67
C SER A 245 25.70 -8.67 -15.09
N CYS A 246 25.70 -7.57 -14.33
CA CYS A 246 24.47 -6.97 -13.85
C CYS A 246 23.49 -6.73 -15.01
N PRO A 247 22.23 -7.16 -14.87
CA PRO A 247 21.22 -6.93 -15.89
C PRO A 247 20.89 -5.44 -16.03
N LEU A 248 20.17 -5.13 -17.10
CA LEU A 248 19.78 -3.77 -17.46
C LEU A 248 19.01 -3.10 -16.31
N GLY A 249 19.21 -1.79 -16.13
CA GLY A 249 18.57 -1.03 -15.06
C GLY A 249 19.15 -1.28 -13.67
N MET A 250 20.22 -2.07 -13.54
CA MET A 250 20.85 -2.40 -12.26
C MET A 250 22.35 -2.17 -12.28
N TYR A 251 22.96 -1.96 -11.13
CA TYR A 251 24.39 -1.70 -11.01
C TYR A 251 24.95 -2.36 -9.75
N LYS A 252 26.28 -2.51 -9.71
CA LYS A 252 26.99 -2.92 -8.50
C LYS A 252 28.31 -2.19 -8.43
N ASN A 253 28.48 -1.34 -7.42
CA ASN A 253 29.65 -0.48 -7.28
C ASN A 253 30.79 -1.12 -6.45
N GLN A 254 30.51 -2.19 -5.73
CA GLN A 254 31.45 -2.84 -4.79
C GLN A 254 31.66 -4.30 -5.13
N THR A 255 32.84 -4.81 -4.81
CA THR A 255 33.11 -6.26 -4.83
C THR A 255 32.33 -6.93 -3.71
N GLY A 256 31.74 -8.09 -3.97
CA GLY A 256 31.01 -8.81 -2.94
C GLY A 256 30.16 -9.94 -3.49
N ILE A 257 29.36 -10.57 -2.62
CA ILE A 257 28.50 -11.68 -3.00
C ILE A 257 27.01 -11.30 -3.10
N ASN A 258 26.67 -10.05 -2.82
CA ASN A 258 25.32 -9.52 -2.98
C ASN A 258 24.96 -9.40 -4.47
N ASP A 259 23.65 -9.43 -4.73
CA ASP A 259 23.09 -9.16 -6.05
C ASP A 259 23.31 -7.69 -6.46
N CYS A 260 23.10 -7.40 -7.75
CA CYS A 260 23.05 -6.05 -8.26
C CYS A 260 21.87 -5.27 -7.65
N ILE A 261 22.00 -3.95 -7.61
CA ILE A 261 21.02 -3.04 -7.01
C ILE A 261 20.32 -2.29 -8.14
N LEU A 262 19.02 -2.04 -8.01
CA LEU A 262 18.25 -1.23 -8.97
C LEU A 262 18.82 0.20 -9.06
N CYS A 263 18.88 0.74 -10.27
CA CYS A 263 19.22 2.14 -10.46
C CYS A 263 18.20 3.04 -9.77
N PRO A 264 18.62 4.01 -8.95
CA PRO A 264 17.72 4.93 -8.28
C PRO A 264 16.94 5.80 -9.28
N THR A 265 15.83 6.36 -8.84
CA THR A 265 15.01 7.28 -9.64
C THR A 265 15.86 8.45 -10.17
N GLY A 266 15.59 8.87 -11.40
CA GLY A 266 16.36 9.91 -12.10
C GLY A 266 17.67 9.41 -12.74
N THR A 267 18.02 8.13 -12.59
CA THR A 267 19.18 7.51 -13.24
C THR A 267 18.76 6.32 -14.09
N LYS A 268 19.59 5.95 -15.06
CA LYS A 268 19.41 4.83 -15.97
C LYS A 268 20.68 4.00 -16.14
N ASN A 269 20.50 2.74 -16.50
CA ASN A 269 21.60 1.89 -16.95
C ASN A 269 21.18 1.01 -18.13
N SER A 270 21.82 1.21 -19.28
CA SER A 270 21.60 0.43 -20.49
C SER A 270 22.37 -0.90 -20.54
N GLY A 271 23.07 -1.26 -19.45
CA GLY A 271 23.69 -2.56 -19.21
C GLY A 271 25.00 -2.80 -19.93
N ASN A 272 26.08 -2.83 -19.15
CA ASN A 272 27.42 -3.29 -19.52
C ASN A 272 28.29 -3.35 -18.25
N ALA A 273 28.02 -4.34 -17.38
CA ALA A 273 28.77 -4.53 -16.12
C ALA A 273 29.05 -3.21 -15.38
N THR A 274 28.01 -2.37 -15.27
CA THR A 274 28.20 -0.99 -14.85
C THR A 274 28.32 -0.88 -13.34
N VAL A 275 29.27 -0.06 -12.92
CA VAL A 275 29.53 0.22 -11.50
C VAL A 275 28.71 1.38 -10.96
N GLN A 276 28.05 2.14 -11.82
CA GLN A 276 27.22 3.29 -11.45
C GLN A 276 26.13 3.52 -12.50
N CYS A 277 25.01 4.10 -12.08
CA CYS A 277 23.95 4.51 -12.98
C CYS A 277 24.23 5.90 -13.56
N THR A 278 23.86 6.11 -14.81
CA THR A 278 24.00 7.40 -15.49
C THR A 278 22.77 8.27 -15.20
N PRO A 279 22.93 9.59 -14.93
CA PRO A 279 21.78 10.47 -14.77
C PRO A 279 21.00 10.57 -16.08
N CYS A 280 19.69 10.71 -15.98
CA CYS A 280 18.85 10.94 -17.15
C CYS A 280 18.89 12.40 -17.61
N ALA A 281 18.61 12.64 -18.89
CA ALA A 281 18.54 14.00 -19.43
C ALA A 281 17.47 14.84 -18.73
N SER A 282 17.68 16.16 -18.69
CA SER A 282 16.70 17.10 -18.14
C SER A 282 15.38 17.00 -18.92
N GLY A 283 14.27 16.81 -18.21
CA GLY A 283 12.94 16.61 -18.82
C GLY A 283 12.64 15.18 -19.29
N ALA A 284 13.54 14.22 -19.01
CA ALA A 284 13.26 12.80 -19.22
C ALA A 284 12.78 12.10 -17.94
N PHE A 285 11.90 11.12 -18.11
CA PHE A 285 11.36 10.30 -17.04
C PHE A 285 12.18 9.02 -16.87
N CYS A 286 12.72 8.83 -15.66
CA CYS A 286 13.47 7.65 -15.26
C CYS A 286 13.00 7.14 -13.89
N PRO A 287 12.08 6.17 -13.85
CA PRO A 287 11.67 5.48 -12.63
C PRO A 287 12.79 4.59 -12.06
N LEU A 288 12.53 3.95 -10.92
CA LEU A 288 13.44 2.98 -10.32
C LEU A 288 13.73 1.84 -11.32
N GLY A 289 15.00 1.46 -11.47
CA GLY A 289 15.40 0.38 -12.38
C GLY A 289 15.34 0.73 -13.87
N SER A 290 15.46 2.03 -14.21
CA SER A 290 15.38 2.50 -15.60
C SER A 290 16.50 1.94 -16.49
N VAL A 291 16.13 1.40 -17.64
CA VAL A 291 17.09 0.96 -18.66
C VAL A 291 17.44 2.10 -19.61
N SER A 292 16.43 2.83 -20.06
CA SER A 292 16.58 4.00 -20.93
C SER A 292 15.83 5.20 -20.37
N GLU A 293 16.12 6.38 -20.91
CA GLU A 293 15.33 7.57 -20.58
C GLU A 293 14.08 7.63 -21.45
N THR A 294 12.94 7.96 -20.84
CA THR A 294 11.69 8.15 -21.57
C THR A 294 11.44 9.64 -21.73
N SER A 295 11.32 10.14 -22.96
CA SER A 295 10.95 11.55 -23.17
C SER A 295 9.55 11.82 -22.62
N GLN A 296 9.38 12.94 -21.91
CA GLN A 296 8.06 13.36 -21.43
C GLN A 296 7.07 13.64 -22.58
N SER A 297 7.56 13.93 -23.79
CA SER A 297 6.73 14.03 -25.00
C SER A 297 6.16 12.68 -25.46
N ALA A 298 6.82 11.57 -25.14
CA ALA A 298 6.36 10.22 -25.47
C ALA A 298 5.25 9.75 -24.51
N LEU A 299 5.30 10.23 -23.27
CA LEU A 299 4.21 10.13 -22.30
C LEU A 299 3.13 11.16 -22.65
N LYS A 300 2.41 10.94 -23.76
CA LYS A 300 1.24 11.76 -24.10
C LYS A 300 0.36 11.87 -22.85
N ILE A 301 0.12 13.11 -22.41
CA ILE A 301 -0.90 13.44 -21.43
C ILE A 301 -2.20 13.00 -22.07
N ILE A 302 -2.70 11.82 -21.70
CA ILE A 302 -4.08 11.49 -21.95
C ILE A 302 -4.82 12.46 -21.04
N GLU A 303 -5.50 13.44 -21.63
CA GLU A 303 -6.39 14.32 -20.89
C GLU A 303 -7.31 13.40 -20.09
N GLN A 304 -7.08 13.34 -18.79
CA GLN A 304 -8.03 12.74 -17.88
C GLN A 304 -9.32 13.53 -18.10
N VAL A 305 -10.29 12.92 -18.80
CA VAL A 305 -11.61 13.50 -18.97
C VAL A 305 -12.06 13.91 -17.57
N ILE A 306 -12.35 15.21 -17.42
CA ILE A 306 -12.69 15.87 -16.17
C ILE A 306 -13.54 14.90 -15.35
N ALA A 307 -13.08 14.57 -14.14
CA ALA A 307 -13.77 13.61 -13.28
C ALA A 307 -15.26 13.92 -13.28
N TYR A 308 -16.07 12.93 -13.67
CA TYR A 308 -17.53 13.07 -13.64
C TYR A 308 -17.92 13.70 -12.29
N PRO A 309 -18.78 14.73 -12.29
CA PRO A 309 -19.16 15.41 -11.04
C PRO A 309 -19.67 14.38 -10.02
N LYS A 310 -19.38 14.63 -8.75
CA LYS A 310 -19.72 13.70 -7.65
C LYS A 310 -21.21 13.35 -7.73
N SER A 311 -21.50 12.09 -7.99
CA SER A 311 -22.86 11.57 -8.03
C SER A 311 -23.45 11.46 -6.61
N SER A 312 -24.77 11.66 -6.45
CA SER A 312 -25.48 11.39 -5.19
C SER A 312 -25.36 9.91 -4.79
N ASP A 313 -25.62 9.53 -3.55
CA ASP A 313 -25.68 8.10 -3.21
C ASP A 313 -26.97 7.41 -3.68
N THR A 314 -27.92 8.18 -4.19
CA THR A 314 -29.22 7.74 -4.68
C THR A 314 -29.21 7.47 -6.18
N THR A 315 -30.02 6.51 -6.59
CA THR A 315 -30.16 6.10 -7.99
C THR A 315 -31.48 6.58 -8.60
N ILE A 316 -32.35 7.23 -7.80
CA ILE A 316 -33.64 7.77 -8.19
C ILE A 316 -33.47 9.26 -8.46
N PHE A 317 -33.78 9.71 -9.67
CA PHE A 317 -33.60 11.10 -10.09
C PHE A 317 -34.40 12.09 -9.23
N ASP A 318 -35.63 11.73 -8.85
CA ASP A 318 -36.49 12.57 -8.02
C ASP A 318 -35.90 12.82 -6.64
N GLU A 319 -35.22 11.82 -6.05
CA GLU A 319 -34.55 11.97 -4.76
C GLU A 319 -33.39 12.96 -4.84
N ILE A 320 -32.73 13.07 -6.00
CA ILE A 320 -31.63 14.01 -6.23
C ILE A 320 -32.17 15.42 -6.32
N LEU A 321 -33.26 15.62 -7.06
CA LEU A 321 -33.92 16.91 -7.13
C LEU A 321 -34.38 17.36 -5.75
N ILE A 322 -34.99 16.46 -4.97
CA ILE A 322 -35.43 16.73 -3.59
C ILE A 322 -34.22 17.01 -2.69
N GLN A 323 -33.17 16.19 -2.76
CA GLN A 323 -31.95 16.37 -1.96
C GLN A 323 -31.27 17.70 -2.28
N ASN A 324 -31.12 18.06 -3.56
CA ASN A 324 -30.50 19.32 -3.97
C ASN A 324 -31.37 20.53 -3.63
N MET A 325 -32.70 20.42 -3.72
CA MET A 325 -33.63 21.51 -3.45
C MET A 325 -33.79 21.76 -1.94
N PHE A 326 -33.82 20.72 -1.10
CA PHE A 326 -34.11 20.85 0.33
C PHE A 326 -32.91 20.70 1.26
N HIS A 327 -31.68 20.60 0.73
CA HIS A 327 -30.49 20.56 1.56
C HIS A 327 -30.35 21.82 2.43
N ILE A 328 -30.24 21.65 3.74
CA ILE A 328 -30.01 22.75 4.69
C ILE A 328 -28.55 22.72 5.13
N GLY A 329 -27.81 23.77 4.78
CA GLY A 329 -26.42 23.99 5.20
C GLY A 329 -26.24 25.35 5.87
N SER A 330 -25.01 25.75 6.17
CA SER A 330 -24.71 27.06 6.75
C SER A 330 -24.44 28.15 5.69
N GLY A 331 -24.68 29.42 6.04
CA GLY A 331 -24.38 30.58 5.19
C GLY A 331 -25.30 30.72 3.97
N HIS A 332 -24.72 30.79 2.77
CA HIS A 332 -25.41 30.93 1.47
C HIS A 332 -26.52 29.87 1.26
N CYS A 333 -26.34 28.70 1.86
CA CYS A 333 -27.31 27.62 1.86
C CYS A 333 -28.68 27.96 2.46
N LEU A 334 -28.70 28.76 3.54
CA LEU A 334 -29.96 29.16 4.17
C LEU A 334 -30.75 30.12 3.29
N LEU A 335 -30.07 31.01 2.56
CA LEU A 335 -30.71 32.01 1.71
C LEU A 335 -31.37 31.41 0.47
N ILE A 336 -30.88 30.26 -0.01
CA ILE A 336 -31.40 29.60 -1.21
C ILE A 336 -32.41 28.51 -0.89
N SER A 337 -32.36 27.95 0.32
CA SER A 337 -33.26 26.86 0.72
C SER A 337 -34.73 27.33 0.71
N PRO A 338 -35.60 26.71 -0.11
CA PRO A 338 -37.03 27.01 -0.09
C PRO A 338 -37.65 26.71 1.28
N LEU A 339 -37.14 25.69 1.97
CA LEU A 339 -37.59 25.28 3.29
C LEU A 339 -37.38 26.40 4.32
N PHE A 340 -36.22 27.07 4.28
CA PHE A 340 -35.92 28.17 5.19
C PHE A 340 -36.91 29.33 5.04
N TRP A 341 -37.20 29.75 3.80
CA TRP A 341 -38.18 30.81 3.54
C TRP A 341 -39.61 30.41 3.91
N THR A 342 -39.99 29.16 3.64
CA THR A 342 -41.32 28.66 4.05
C THR A 342 -41.46 28.61 5.57
N LEU A 343 -40.40 28.25 6.32
CA LEU A 343 -40.39 28.30 7.78
C LEU A 343 -40.46 29.72 8.33
N ILE A 344 -39.78 30.69 7.70
CA ILE A 344 -39.89 32.10 8.10
C ILE A 344 -41.33 32.59 7.90
N VAL A 345 -41.92 32.31 6.73
CA VAL A 345 -43.30 32.70 6.42
C VAL A 345 -44.29 32.02 7.38
N ALA A 346 -44.11 30.74 7.65
CA ALA A 346 -44.91 30.00 8.63
C ALA A 346 -44.73 30.54 10.06
N GLY A 347 -43.50 30.88 10.46
CA GLY A 347 -43.19 31.46 11.76
C GLY A 347 -43.82 32.85 11.94
N LEU A 348 -43.76 33.71 10.91
CA LEU A 348 -44.46 35.00 10.89
C LEU A 348 -45.97 34.80 10.95
N ALA A 349 -46.52 33.83 10.21
CA ALA A 349 -47.94 33.48 10.28
C ALA A 349 -48.36 33.06 11.71
N ILE A 350 -47.57 32.20 12.35
CA ILE A 350 -47.80 31.77 13.74
C ILE A 350 -47.70 32.96 14.71
N LEU A 351 -46.73 33.86 14.55
CA LEU A 351 -46.61 35.07 15.37
C LEU A 351 -47.81 36.00 15.20
N VAL A 352 -48.31 36.18 13.98
CA VAL A 352 -49.54 36.92 13.71
C VAL A 352 -50.71 36.26 14.44
N VAL A 353 -50.89 34.93 14.32
CA VAL A 353 -51.94 34.18 15.03
C VAL A 353 -51.83 34.34 16.55
N ILE A 354 -50.63 34.22 17.13
CA ILE A 354 -50.40 34.38 18.57
C ILE A 354 -50.69 35.81 19.02
N SER A 355 -50.18 36.82 18.30
CA SER A 355 -50.43 38.23 18.61
C SER A 355 -51.92 38.57 18.57
N MET A 356 -52.66 38.01 17.61
CA MET A 356 -54.11 38.15 17.51
C MET A 356 -54.84 37.41 18.65
N GLY A 357 -54.37 36.22 19.03
CA GLY A 357 -54.87 35.47 20.19
C GLY A 357 -54.70 36.26 21.50
N ILE A 358 -53.52 36.85 21.69
CA ILE A 358 -53.22 37.75 22.81
C ILE A 358 -54.12 38.99 22.77
N LEU A 359 -54.27 39.63 21.61
CA LEU A 359 -55.16 40.78 21.42
C LEU A 359 -56.61 40.44 21.78
N LYS A 360 -57.11 39.27 21.36
CA LYS A 360 -58.46 38.78 21.68
C LYS A 360 -58.62 38.53 23.18
N PHE A 361 -57.59 38.00 23.85
CA PHE A 361 -57.56 37.81 25.29
C PHE A 361 -57.60 39.15 26.05
N PHE A 362 -56.79 40.13 25.65
CA PHE A 362 -56.80 41.48 26.26
C PHE A 362 -58.12 42.23 26.03
N ILE A 363 -58.75 42.11 24.86
CA ILE A 363 -60.05 42.76 24.56
C ILE A 363 -61.21 42.15 25.37
N ARG A 364 -61.07 40.90 25.87
CA ARG A 364 -62.08 40.24 26.70
C ARG A 364 -62.07 40.73 28.16
N HIS A 365 -61.03 41.44 28.60
CA HIS A 365 -60.93 41.99 29.95
C HIS A 365 -61.83 43.23 30.12
N HIS A 366 -62.64 43.26 31.19
CA HIS A 366 -63.81 44.15 31.35
C HIS A 366 -63.49 45.66 31.49
N THR A 367 -62.21 46.05 31.53
CA THR A 367 -61.75 47.42 31.82
C THR A 367 -61.27 48.22 30.61
N CYS A 368 -61.25 47.64 29.39
CA CYS A 368 -60.66 48.27 28.20
C CYS A 368 -61.68 48.65 27.09
N THR A 369 -62.76 49.34 27.44
CA THR A 369 -63.80 49.79 26.47
C THR A 369 -63.31 50.86 25.49
N GLN A 370 -62.38 51.74 25.89
CA GLN A 370 -61.81 52.76 25.00
C GLN A 370 -60.84 52.17 23.97
N ILE A 371 -60.06 51.16 24.36
CA ILE A 371 -59.10 50.48 23.48
C ILE A 371 -59.84 49.70 22.39
N ARG A 372 -60.97 49.05 22.73
CA ARG A 372 -61.81 48.33 21.77
C ARG A 372 -62.30 49.22 20.62
N LYS A 373 -62.71 50.46 20.91
CA LYS A 373 -63.17 51.42 19.88
C LYS A 373 -62.03 51.93 19.00
N ARG A 374 -60.84 52.19 19.55
CA ARG A 374 -59.65 52.57 18.77
C ARG A 374 -59.17 51.44 17.86
N VAL A 375 -59.15 50.21 18.36
CA VAL A 375 -58.76 49.02 17.58
C VAL A 375 -59.78 48.74 16.48
N GLN A 376 -61.09 48.80 16.75
CA GLN A 376 -62.13 48.66 15.73
C GLN A 376 -62.09 49.76 14.66
N TRP A 377 -61.63 50.97 15.00
CA TRP A 377 -61.46 52.05 14.04
C TRP A 377 -60.24 51.84 13.14
N ILE A 378 -59.10 51.44 13.72
CA ILE A 378 -57.87 51.16 12.96
C ILE A 378 -58.05 49.96 12.01
N PHE A 379 -58.70 48.90 12.48
CA PHE A 379 -58.93 47.68 11.70
C PHE A 379 -60.27 47.67 10.95
N LYS A 380 -60.93 48.82 10.76
CA LYS A 380 -62.25 48.89 10.10
C LYS A 380 -62.26 48.38 8.65
N LYS A 381 -61.10 48.36 7.98
CA LYS A 381 -60.95 47.87 6.60
C LYS A 381 -60.45 46.42 6.50
N THR A 382 -60.12 45.80 7.61
CA THR A 382 -59.57 44.44 7.66
C THR A 382 -60.45 43.66 8.62
N ASP A 383 -61.22 42.71 8.12
CA ASP A 383 -62.19 41.94 8.91
C ASP A 383 -61.46 40.94 9.85
N LEU A 384 -60.79 41.51 10.87
CA LEU A 384 -59.87 40.82 11.76
C LEU A 384 -60.56 40.20 12.97
N ILE A 385 -61.86 40.47 13.17
CA ILE A 385 -62.59 40.16 14.42
C ILE A 385 -63.84 39.30 14.18
N GLY A 386 -64.28 39.12 12.92
CA GLY A 386 -65.47 38.34 12.58
C GLY A 386 -65.29 36.83 12.74
N GLU A 387 -64.45 36.20 11.93
CA GLU A 387 -64.28 34.73 11.91
C GLU A 387 -62.83 34.36 11.59
N GLY A 388 -62.12 33.75 12.56
CA GLY A 388 -60.68 33.49 12.49
C GLY A 388 -60.25 32.32 11.59
N GLU A 389 -61.19 31.66 10.90
CA GLU A 389 -60.92 30.41 10.16
C GLU A 389 -60.39 30.67 8.73
N LEU A 390 -60.78 31.76 8.08
CA LEU A 390 -60.38 32.08 6.70
C LEU A 390 -58.90 32.53 6.56
N TRP A 391 -58.32 33.12 7.61
CA TRP A 391 -56.95 33.65 7.56
C TRP A 391 -55.86 32.58 7.68
N VAL A 392 -56.11 31.53 8.46
CA VAL A 392 -55.19 30.40 8.57
C VAL A 392 -55.06 29.71 7.20
N GLY A 393 -56.18 29.53 6.49
CA GLY A 393 -56.20 29.04 5.11
C GLY A 393 -55.44 29.94 4.13
N GLY A 394 -55.59 31.27 4.24
CA GLY A 394 -54.88 32.24 3.40
C GLY A 394 -53.35 32.26 3.62
N LEU A 395 -52.90 32.17 4.87
CA LEU A 395 -51.46 32.14 5.22
C LEU A 395 -50.81 30.81 4.82
N ILE A 396 -51.51 29.68 4.96
CA ILE A 396 -51.06 28.38 4.45
C ILE A 396 -50.97 28.42 2.92
N SER A 397 -51.97 29.00 2.24
CA SER A 397 -51.96 29.14 0.78
C SER A 397 -50.78 29.98 0.30
N PHE A 398 -50.43 31.06 1.00
CA PHE A 398 -49.25 31.86 0.68
C PHE A 398 -47.93 31.07 0.83
N SER A 399 -47.83 30.23 1.87
CA SER A 399 -46.67 29.35 2.06
C SER A 399 -46.48 28.35 0.92
N VAL A 400 -47.60 27.80 0.39
CA VAL A 400 -47.59 26.91 -0.77
C VAL A 400 -47.15 27.64 -2.03
N VAL A 401 -47.64 28.87 -2.27
CA VAL A 401 -47.25 29.68 -3.45
C VAL A 401 -45.76 29.99 -3.44
N VAL A 402 -45.18 30.30 -2.27
CA VAL A 402 -43.73 30.51 -2.13
C VAL A 402 -42.98 29.24 -2.51
N LEU A 403 -43.38 28.07 -1.99
CA LEU A 403 -42.72 26.80 -2.29
C LEU A 403 -42.78 26.47 -3.80
N VAL A 404 -43.93 26.62 -4.44
CA VAL A 404 -44.11 26.37 -5.88
C VAL A 404 -43.25 27.31 -6.73
N SER A 405 -43.16 28.59 -6.35
CA SER A 405 -42.34 29.58 -7.07
C SER A 405 -40.85 29.24 -7.01
N PHE A 406 -40.36 28.82 -5.84
CA PHE A 406 -38.98 28.36 -5.67
C PHE A 406 -38.71 27.06 -6.42
N ALA A 407 -39.64 26.11 -6.41
CA ALA A 407 -39.52 24.86 -7.16
C ALA A 407 -39.44 25.12 -8.67
N TYR A 408 -40.25 26.05 -9.20
CA TYR A 408 -40.19 26.46 -10.60
C TYR A 408 -38.84 27.11 -10.96
N ALA A 409 -38.35 28.03 -10.12
CA ALA A 409 -37.07 28.69 -10.33
C ALA A 409 -35.89 27.70 -10.30
N PHE A 410 -35.90 26.78 -9.34
CA PHE A 410 -34.91 25.70 -9.23
C PHE A 410 -34.92 24.81 -10.47
N SER A 411 -36.09 24.35 -10.90
CA SER A 411 -36.23 23.45 -12.06
C SER A 411 -35.74 24.10 -13.37
N ASN A 412 -36.07 25.38 -13.60
CA ASN A 412 -35.58 26.12 -14.75
C ASN A 412 -34.05 26.35 -14.72
N ALA A 413 -33.49 26.62 -13.54
CA ALA A 413 -32.05 26.77 -13.37
C ALA A 413 -31.31 25.44 -13.57
N TYR A 414 -31.88 24.33 -13.09
CA TYR A 414 -31.34 22.98 -13.24
C TYR A 414 -31.35 22.53 -14.71
N LEU A 415 -32.43 22.76 -15.46
CA LEU A 415 -32.51 22.40 -16.88
C LEU A 415 -31.48 23.12 -17.75
N LYS A 416 -31.13 24.37 -17.41
CA LYS A 416 -30.10 25.15 -18.13
C LYS A 416 -28.67 24.62 -17.95
N GLN A 417 -28.46 23.63 -17.07
CA GLN A 417 -27.14 23.03 -16.87
C GLN A 417 -26.78 21.96 -17.91
N TYR A 418 -27.73 21.52 -18.74
CA TYR A 418 -27.47 20.49 -19.74
C TYR A 418 -26.99 21.13 -21.05
N PRO A 419 -25.88 20.65 -21.65
CA PRO A 419 -25.08 19.48 -21.27
C PRO A 419 -24.10 19.73 -20.11
N ILE A 420 -24.14 18.86 -19.09
CA ILE A 420 -23.47 19.02 -17.78
C ILE A 420 -21.95 19.18 -17.93
N GLU A 421 -21.36 18.54 -18.94
CA GLU A 421 -19.92 18.54 -19.22
C GLU A 421 -19.36 19.90 -19.62
N SER A 422 -20.23 20.82 -20.06
CA SER A 422 -19.85 22.19 -20.45
C SER A 422 -20.25 23.24 -19.41
N SER A 423 -20.95 22.83 -18.35
CA SER A 423 -21.56 23.75 -17.38
C SER A 423 -20.57 24.18 -16.30
N THR A 424 -20.38 25.50 -16.14
CA THR A 424 -19.62 26.07 -15.02
C THR A 424 -20.34 25.87 -13.69
N ASP A 425 -19.66 26.09 -12.57
CA ASP A 425 -20.28 26.06 -11.24
C ASP A 425 -21.39 27.10 -11.10
N PHE A 426 -22.61 26.65 -10.82
CA PHE A 426 -23.76 27.51 -10.59
C PHE A 426 -24.20 27.50 -9.12
N TYR A 427 -24.61 28.67 -8.64
CA TYR A 427 -24.89 28.97 -7.23
C TYR A 427 -26.35 28.74 -6.82
N PHE A 428 -27.17 28.05 -7.62
CA PHE A 428 -28.60 27.86 -7.35
C PHE A 428 -28.91 26.72 -6.36
N ALA A 429 -27.91 25.92 -5.98
CA ALA A 429 -28.03 24.82 -5.02
C ALA A 429 -26.95 24.89 -3.93
N CYS A 430 -27.22 24.33 -2.76
CA CYS A 430 -26.27 24.24 -1.65
C CYS A 430 -25.00 23.48 -2.01
N HIS A 431 -25.17 22.30 -2.60
CA HIS A 431 -24.08 21.46 -3.06
C HIS A 431 -23.79 21.75 -4.53
N ARG A 432 -22.62 22.35 -4.79
CA ARG A 432 -22.19 22.74 -6.15
C ARG A 432 -21.75 21.55 -7.03
N SER A 433 -21.46 20.41 -6.39
CA SER A 433 -20.87 19.23 -7.02
C SER A 433 -21.86 18.12 -7.37
N ILE A 434 -23.06 18.10 -6.78
CA ILE A 434 -24.07 17.07 -7.03
C ILE A 434 -24.91 17.50 -8.24
N ARG A 435 -24.53 17.01 -9.42
CA ARG A 435 -25.22 17.33 -10.69
C ARG A 435 -25.85 16.12 -11.38
N ASN A 436 -25.55 14.92 -10.90
CA ASN A 436 -25.97 13.67 -11.51
C ASN A 436 -26.30 12.59 -10.48
N ALA A 437 -27.13 11.63 -10.91
CA ALA A 437 -27.36 10.38 -10.21
C ALA A 437 -26.11 9.51 -10.19
N LYS A 438 -25.99 8.66 -9.17
CA LYS A 438 -25.00 7.59 -9.20
C LYS A 438 -25.50 6.51 -10.12
N PHE A 439 -24.94 6.51 -11.31
CA PHE A 439 -25.01 5.34 -12.18
C PHE A 439 -24.02 4.33 -11.64
N GLN A 440 -24.46 3.49 -10.70
CA GLN A 440 -23.59 2.44 -10.16
C GLN A 440 -23.31 1.37 -11.23
N THR A 441 -24.17 1.24 -12.23
CA THR A 441 -23.99 0.43 -13.43
C THR A 441 -24.89 0.96 -14.58
N HIS A 442 -24.52 0.67 -15.83
CA HIS A 442 -25.41 0.81 -17.00
C HIS A 442 -26.71 -0.03 -16.87
N LEU A 443 -26.82 -0.91 -15.87
CA LEU A 443 -27.98 -1.76 -15.63
C LEU A 443 -29.18 -1.02 -15.03
N GLN A 444 -28.99 0.16 -14.42
CA GLN A 444 -30.14 0.97 -13.97
C GLN A 444 -30.78 1.77 -15.11
N THR A 445 -30.06 2.06 -16.20
CA THR A 445 -30.63 2.54 -17.46
C THR A 445 -31.23 1.41 -18.30
N LEU A 446 -30.86 0.15 -18.07
CA LEU A 446 -31.46 -1.03 -18.71
C LEU A 446 -32.72 -1.57 -17.99
N ALA A 447 -32.92 -1.23 -16.70
CA ALA A 447 -34.06 -1.71 -15.93
C ALA A 447 -35.38 -1.02 -16.32
N VAL A 448 -35.30 0.19 -16.90
CA VAL A 448 -36.40 0.82 -17.61
C VAL A 448 -36.09 0.63 -19.10
N PRO A 449 -36.90 -0.11 -19.88
CA PRO A 449 -36.66 -0.21 -21.31
C PRO A 449 -36.62 1.21 -21.89
N PRO A 450 -35.55 1.60 -22.60
CA PRO A 450 -35.46 2.93 -23.16
C PRO A 450 -36.69 3.16 -24.05
N PRO A 451 -37.33 4.34 -23.98
CA PRO A 451 -38.41 4.67 -24.90
C PRO A 451 -37.92 4.47 -26.33
N GLU A 452 -38.80 4.08 -27.26
CA GLU A 452 -38.41 3.71 -28.64
C GLU A 452 -37.56 4.79 -29.33
N THR A 453 -37.74 6.06 -28.95
CA THR A 453 -36.98 7.21 -29.43
C THR A 453 -35.53 7.26 -28.95
N GLU A 454 -35.17 6.60 -27.86
CA GLU A 454 -33.83 6.59 -27.27
C GLU A 454 -33.11 5.25 -27.44
N ARG A 455 -33.84 4.19 -27.81
CA ARG A 455 -33.31 2.84 -27.98
C ARG A 455 -32.12 2.78 -28.92
N LYS A 456 -32.19 3.50 -30.05
CA LYS A 456 -31.08 3.64 -31.02
C LYS A 456 -29.79 4.19 -30.38
N MET A 457 -29.91 5.13 -29.44
CA MET A 457 -28.74 5.71 -28.76
C MET A 457 -28.07 4.69 -27.82
N PHE A 458 -28.86 3.88 -27.13
CA PHE A 458 -28.35 2.81 -26.26
C PHE A 458 -27.79 1.64 -27.07
N ASP A 459 -28.39 1.32 -28.21
CA ASP A 459 -27.87 0.31 -29.13
C ASP A 459 -26.48 0.75 -29.65
N LEU A 460 -26.33 2.01 -30.06
CA LEU A 460 -25.03 2.60 -30.44
C LEU A 460 -23.97 2.53 -29.33
N LEU A 461 -24.36 2.72 -28.06
CA LEU A 461 -23.45 2.58 -26.91
C LEU A 461 -23.06 1.11 -26.66
N ASN A 462 -24.03 0.20 -26.77
CA ASN A 462 -23.83 -1.24 -26.58
C ASN A 462 -22.97 -1.86 -27.68
N GLU A 463 -23.10 -1.36 -28.90
CA GLU A 463 -22.32 -1.79 -30.07
C GLU A 463 -20.93 -1.15 -30.15
N GLN A 464 -20.61 -0.18 -29.26
CA GLN A 464 -19.28 0.44 -29.26
C GLN A 464 -18.19 -0.60 -28.99
N SER A 465 -17.32 -0.82 -29.98
CA SER A 465 -16.14 -1.65 -29.80
C SER A 465 -15.13 -0.93 -28.90
N LEU A 466 -14.89 -1.49 -27.72
CA LEU A 466 -13.87 -1.01 -26.80
C LEU A 466 -12.57 -1.76 -27.04
N SER A 467 -11.46 -1.07 -26.83
CA SER A 467 -10.12 -1.65 -26.89
C SER A 467 -9.34 -1.28 -25.63
N LEU A 468 -8.69 -2.28 -25.06
CA LEU A 468 -7.78 -2.13 -23.95
C LEU A 468 -6.37 -1.87 -24.49
N ASN A 469 -5.77 -0.77 -24.06
CA ASN A 469 -4.37 -0.48 -24.27
C ASN A 469 -3.60 -0.66 -22.96
N VAL A 470 -2.51 -1.42 -22.99
CA VAL A 470 -1.61 -1.62 -21.85
C VAL A 470 -0.20 -1.28 -22.29
N ASP A 471 0.37 -0.25 -21.67
CA ASP A 471 1.74 0.18 -21.92
C ASP A 471 2.60 -0.13 -20.68
N PHE A 472 3.61 -0.97 -20.86
CA PHE A 472 4.68 -1.14 -19.89
C PHE A 472 5.80 -0.16 -20.24
N ILE A 473 6.07 0.78 -19.36
CA ILE A 473 7.02 1.87 -19.57
C ILE A 473 8.35 1.50 -18.92
N ASN A 474 9.43 1.76 -19.65
CA ASN A 474 10.80 1.48 -19.25
C ASN A 474 10.99 0.01 -18.90
N THR A 475 10.68 -0.85 -19.86
CA THR A 475 10.81 -2.30 -19.74
C THR A 475 11.51 -2.89 -20.96
N PHE A 476 12.14 -4.04 -20.77
CA PHE A 476 12.75 -4.83 -21.85
C PHE A 476 11.91 -6.07 -22.19
N ILE A 477 10.69 -6.14 -21.66
CA ILE A 477 9.80 -7.27 -21.87
C ILE A 477 9.44 -7.34 -23.35
N ASN A 478 9.55 -8.54 -23.91
CA ASN A 478 9.15 -8.82 -25.28
C ASN A 478 7.69 -9.25 -25.35
N CYS A 479 7.08 -9.06 -26.52
CA CYS A 479 5.69 -9.43 -26.80
C CYS A 479 5.37 -10.89 -26.47
N ASP A 480 6.29 -11.80 -26.73
CA ASP A 480 6.10 -13.25 -26.60
C ASP A 480 5.95 -13.72 -25.14
N VAL A 481 6.30 -12.83 -24.21
CA VAL A 481 6.39 -13.12 -22.78
C VAL A 481 5.13 -12.64 -22.04
N VAL A 482 4.29 -11.84 -22.69
CA VAL A 482 3.06 -11.30 -22.10
C VAL A 482 1.86 -12.07 -22.61
N SER A 483 1.13 -12.71 -21.70
CA SER A 483 -0.14 -13.36 -22.00
C SER A 483 -1.29 -12.67 -21.29
N ILE A 484 -2.45 -12.65 -21.94
CA ILE A 484 -3.67 -12.08 -21.40
C ILE A 484 -4.78 -13.12 -21.41
N GLN A 485 -5.42 -13.26 -20.26
CA GLN A 485 -6.61 -14.09 -20.11
C GLN A 485 -7.78 -13.18 -19.78
N ALA A 486 -8.95 -13.49 -20.33
CA ALA A 486 -10.17 -12.82 -19.96
C ALA A 486 -11.21 -13.81 -19.48
N LEU A 487 -12.05 -13.34 -18.57
CA LEU A 487 -13.14 -14.12 -18.01
C LEU A 487 -14.39 -13.97 -18.89
N PHE A 488 -14.83 -15.08 -19.47
CA PHE A 488 -16.07 -15.19 -20.23
C PHE A 488 -17.05 -16.06 -19.45
N GLY A 489 -18.10 -15.45 -18.89
CA GLY A 489 -18.97 -16.12 -17.93
C GLY A 489 -18.18 -16.59 -16.71
N ASN A 490 -17.96 -17.90 -16.60
CA ASN A 490 -17.20 -18.52 -15.51
C ASN A 490 -15.85 -19.12 -15.95
N THR A 491 -15.45 -18.97 -17.22
CA THR A 491 -14.23 -19.57 -17.77
C THR A 491 -13.23 -18.52 -18.20
N TRP A 492 -11.98 -18.68 -17.77
CA TRP A 492 -10.85 -17.90 -18.25
C TRP A 492 -10.38 -18.46 -19.59
N SER A 493 -10.33 -17.63 -20.63
CA SER A 493 -9.76 -17.99 -21.93
C SER A 493 -8.65 -17.02 -22.32
N THR A 494 -7.68 -17.51 -23.09
CA THR A 494 -6.53 -16.71 -23.51
C THR A 494 -6.92 -15.86 -24.72
N ILE A 495 -6.71 -14.55 -24.64
CA ILE A 495 -6.88 -13.62 -25.75
C ILE A 495 -5.50 -13.32 -26.34
N ARG A 496 -5.41 -13.13 -27.65
CA ARG A 496 -4.18 -12.69 -28.31
C ARG A 496 -4.18 -11.17 -28.47
N TRP A 497 -3.04 -10.55 -28.24
CA TRP A 497 -2.82 -9.14 -28.56
C TRP A 497 -3.04 -8.91 -30.06
N SER A 498 -3.84 -7.89 -30.40
CA SER A 498 -4.06 -7.51 -31.80
C SER A 498 -2.86 -6.78 -32.38
N ASN A 499 -2.16 -6.03 -31.55
CA ASN A 499 -0.90 -5.37 -31.89
C ASN A 499 -0.01 -5.33 -30.66
N CYS A 500 1.29 -5.58 -30.86
CA CYS A 500 2.32 -5.44 -29.85
C CYS A 500 3.49 -4.69 -30.46
N GLN A 501 3.89 -3.58 -29.83
CA GLN A 501 5.00 -2.75 -30.28
C GLN A 501 5.90 -2.44 -29.11
N ASN A 502 7.21 -2.62 -29.27
CA ASN A 502 8.21 -2.18 -28.31
C ASN A 502 9.02 -1.05 -28.96
N ILE A 503 8.78 0.19 -28.51
CA ILE A 503 9.44 1.39 -29.04
C ILE A 503 9.98 2.18 -27.86
N ASN A 504 11.27 2.51 -27.88
CA ASN A 504 11.94 3.31 -26.84
C ASN A 504 11.73 2.77 -25.41
N SER A 505 11.77 1.45 -25.24
CA SER A 505 11.53 0.76 -23.97
C SER A 505 10.10 0.94 -23.43
N ILE A 506 9.14 1.26 -24.29
CA ILE A 506 7.71 1.21 -23.99
C ILE A 506 7.13 0.04 -24.79
N LEU A 507 6.66 -0.98 -24.08
CA LEU A 507 5.93 -2.10 -24.65
C LEU A 507 4.44 -1.75 -24.62
N SER A 508 3.90 -1.42 -25.79
CA SER A 508 2.48 -1.12 -26.01
C SER A 508 1.74 -2.33 -26.52
N LEU A 509 0.66 -2.69 -25.83
CA LEU A 509 -0.16 -3.85 -26.10
C LEU A 509 -1.62 -3.45 -26.31
N PHE A 510 -2.20 -3.91 -27.41
CA PHE A 510 -3.57 -3.59 -27.77
C PHE A 510 -4.42 -4.86 -27.86
N VAL A 511 -5.61 -4.85 -27.24
CA VAL A 511 -6.60 -5.93 -27.34
C VAL A 511 -8.01 -5.35 -27.52
N PRO A 512 -8.78 -5.79 -28.53
CA PRO A 512 -10.20 -5.48 -28.59
C PRO A 512 -10.95 -6.25 -27.49
N LEU A 513 -11.82 -5.55 -26.77
CA LEU A 513 -12.69 -6.11 -25.76
C LEU A 513 -14.02 -6.51 -26.41
N PRO A 514 -14.38 -7.80 -26.43
CA PRO A 514 -15.62 -8.27 -27.04
C PRO A 514 -16.88 -7.91 -26.24
N TYR A 515 -16.73 -7.53 -24.96
CA TYR A 515 -17.82 -7.18 -24.06
C TYR A 515 -17.44 -5.97 -23.21
N GLN A 516 -18.44 -5.17 -22.83
CA GLN A 516 -18.25 -4.01 -21.95
C GLN A 516 -17.85 -4.40 -20.53
N HIS A 517 -18.29 -5.58 -20.05
CA HIS A 517 -17.91 -6.10 -18.74
C HIS A 517 -16.99 -7.31 -18.90
N ILE A 518 -15.70 -7.10 -18.61
CA ILE A 518 -14.68 -8.13 -18.77
C ILE A 518 -13.65 -8.02 -17.65
N SER A 519 -13.36 -9.15 -17.01
CA SER A 519 -12.22 -9.26 -16.09
C SER A 519 -11.03 -9.77 -16.85
N VAL A 520 -9.91 -9.06 -16.75
CA VAL A 520 -8.68 -9.35 -17.49
C VAL A 520 -7.57 -9.70 -16.51
N LYS A 521 -6.83 -10.76 -16.81
CA LYS A 521 -5.64 -11.20 -16.08
C LYS A 521 -4.46 -11.18 -17.03
N ILE A 522 -3.46 -10.35 -16.72
CA ILE A 522 -2.22 -10.26 -17.48
C ILE A 522 -1.16 -11.07 -16.74
N THR A 523 -0.52 -11.99 -17.45
CA THR A 523 0.54 -12.85 -16.91
C THR A 523 1.83 -12.60 -17.68
N LEU A 524 2.89 -12.26 -16.94
CA LEU A 524 4.22 -12.01 -17.46
C LEU A 524 5.09 -13.23 -17.18
N ALA A 525 5.64 -13.85 -18.24
CA ALA A 525 6.47 -15.05 -18.11
C ALA A 525 7.95 -14.75 -17.80
N GLN A 526 8.38 -13.49 -17.84
CA GLN A 526 9.71 -13.06 -17.38
C GLN A 526 9.58 -11.95 -16.34
N ILE A 527 10.54 -11.94 -15.43
CA ILE A 527 10.64 -10.96 -14.35
C ILE A 527 11.71 -9.96 -14.76
N GLN A 528 11.29 -8.96 -15.52
CA GLN A 528 12.12 -7.79 -15.81
C GLN A 528 11.54 -6.57 -15.12
N THR A 529 12.35 -5.53 -14.97
CA THR A 529 11.90 -4.28 -14.36
C THR A 529 10.80 -3.65 -15.22
N ILE A 530 9.73 -3.23 -14.55
CA ILE A 530 8.66 -2.43 -15.14
C ILE A 530 8.70 -1.10 -14.40
N GLY A 531 9.20 -0.07 -15.08
CA GLY A 531 9.33 1.25 -14.49
C GLY A 531 7.98 1.89 -14.19
N ALA A 532 7.00 1.71 -15.07
CA ALA A 532 5.61 2.09 -14.83
C ALA A 532 4.64 1.26 -15.69
N LEU A 533 3.38 1.22 -15.26
CA LEU A 533 2.28 0.59 -15.98
C LEU A 533 1.24 1.67 -16.31
N ARG A 534 0.88 1.79 -17.59
CA ARG A 534 -0.23 2.62 -18.05
C ARG A 534 -1.28 1.71 -18.67
N ILE A 535 -2.52 1.85 -18.22
CA ILE A 535 -3.67 1.12 -18.75
C ILE A 535 -4.66 2.17 -19.24
N GLY A 536 -5.13 2.01 -20.46
CA GLY A 536 -6.13 2.89 -21.05
C GLY A 536 -7.21 2.13 -21.81
N VAL A 537 -8.35 2.78 -21.99
CA VAL A 537 -9.48 2.23 -22.73
C VAL A 537 -9.88 3.20 -23.84
N ASN A 538 -9.89 2.67 -25.07
CA ASN A 538 -10.22 3.43 -26.27
C ASN A 538 -11.48 2.89 -26.92
N GLY A 539 -12.38 3.79 -27.32
CA GLY A 539 -13.58 3.48 -28.09
C GLY A 539 -13.72 4.47 -29.24
N ASP A 540 -14.01 3.98 -30.44
CA ASP A 540 -14.11 4.84 -31.62
C ASP A 540 -15.39 5.69 -31.60
N LYS A 541 -15.32 6.82 -32.31
CA LYS A 541 -16.50 7.65 -32.56
C LYS A 541 -17.40 6.97 -33.60
N HIS A 542 -18.69 7.07 -33.41
CA HIS A 542 -19.67 6.58 -34.38
C HIS A 542 -20.77 7.63 -34.56
N GLU A 543 -21.15 7.90 -35.80
CA GLU A 543 -22.24 8.83 -36.11
C GLU A 543 -23.24 8.08 -36.99
N GLU A 544 -24.48 7.95 -36.50
CA GLU A 544 -25.58 7.35 -37.24
C GLU A 544 -26.83 8.24 -37.06
N ASP A 545 -27.42 8.65 -38.18
CA ASP A 545 -28.55 9.58 -38.24
C ASP A 545 -28.33 10.88 -37.42
N SER A 546 -29.15 11.09 -36.38
CA SER A 546 -29.12 12.21 -35.44
C SER A 546 -28.29 11.96 -34.19
N TYR A 547 -27.70 10.76 -34.03
CA TYR A 547 -26.99 10.34 -32.84
C TYR A 547 -25.48 10.33 -33.10
N LYS A 548 -24.72 10.88 -32.14
CA LYS A 548 -23.26 10.98 -32.21
C LYS A 548 -22.64 10.36 -30.97
N LEU A 549 -21.98 9.23 -31.15
CA LEU A 549 -21.14 8.59 -30.15
C LEU A 549 -19.75 9.24 -30.18
N LYS A 550 -19.35 9.82 -29.05
CA LYS A 550 -18.03 10.44 -28.91
C LYS A 550 -16.94 9.39 -28.78
N LYS A 551 -15.73 9.75 -29.23
CA LYS A 551 -14.53 8.94 -29.02
C LYS A 551 -14.23 8.86 -27.52
N LEU A 552 -13.99 7.65 -27.02
CA LEU A 552 -13.48 7.38 -25.69
C LEU A 552 -11.96 7.18 -25.79
N ASN A 553 -11.19 7.85 -24.94
CA ASN A 553 -9.75 7.69 -24.82
C ASN A 553 -9.37 8.07 -23.38
N VAL A 554 -9.35 7.07 -22.50
CA VAL A 554 -9.16 7.22 -21.05
C VAL A 554 -7.89 6.53 -20.63
#